data_AF-A0A428DNY6-F1
#
_entry.id   AF-A0A428DNY6-F1
#
_cell.length_a   1.000
_cell.length_b   1.000
_cell.length_c   1.000
_cell.angle_alpha   90.00
_cell.angle_beta   90.00
_cell.angle_gamma   90.00
#
_symmetry.space_group_name_H-M   'P 1'
#
loop_
_entity.id
_entity.type
_entity.pdbx_description
1 polymer ?
#
loop_
_entity_poly.entity_id
_entity_poly.type
_entity_poly.pdbx_seq_one_letter_code
_entity_poly.pdbx_strand_id
1 'polypeptide(L)'
;MNASDFAKYLQRMIAITDTGLTFTKDPFDRERYEDLRSLLSEMLNQGLDIDAEEVAEALKPTSAYATSLMDICAWIVEDEKSV
;
A
#
# COMPACT_ATOMS: atom_id res chain seq x y z
N MET A 1 5.01 -12.33 15.73
CA MET A 1 4.42 -13.23 14.72
C MET A 1 5.56 -14.03 14.11
N ASN A 2 5.45 -15.35 13.90
CA ASN A 2 6.56 -16.08 13.28
C ASN A 2 6.61 -15.84 11.76
N ALA A 3 7.77 -16.09 11.13
CA ALA A 3 7.98 -15.83 9.71
C ALA A 3 7.06 -16.66 8.78
N SER A 4 6.65 -17.87 9.19
CA SER A 4 5.81 -18.73 8.36
C SER A 4 4.36 -18.25 8.30
N ASP A 5 3.83 -17.74 9.42
CA ASP A 5 2.50 -17.16 9.49
C ASP A 5 2.41 -15.88 8.66
N PHE A 6 3.45 -15.03 8.70
CA PHE A 6 3.49 -13.83 7.87
C PHE A 6 3.52 -14.15 6.38
N ALA A 7 4.39 -15.07 5.95
CA ALA A 7 4.46 -15.50 4.56
C ALA A 7 3.12 -16.05 4.05
N LYS A 8 2.39 -16.79 4.90
CA LYS A 8 1.04 -17.28 4.58
C LYS A 8 0.03 -16.15 4.35
N TYR A 9 0.06 -15.08 5.15
CA TYR A 9 -0.81 -13.92 4.92
C TYR A 9 -0.45 -13.17 3.65
N LEU A 10 0.85 -12.95 3.39
CA LEU A 10 1.33 -12.32 2.15
C LEU A 10 0.88 -13.10 0.92
N GLN A 11 1.06 -14.43 0.91
CA GLN A 11 0.63 -15.28 -0.20
C GLN A 11 -0.87 -15.18 -0.48
N ARG A 12 -1.70 -15.09 0.57
CA ARG A 12 -3.15 -14.90 0.43
C ARG A 12 -3.49 -13.55 -0.19
N MET A 13 -2.85 -12.47 0.26
CA MET A 13 -3.06 -11.14 -0.30
C MET A 13 -2.61 -11.08 -1.76
N ILE A 14 -1.44 -11.66 -2.07
CA ILE A 14 -0.93 -11.77 -3.46
C ILE A 14 -1.93 -12.49 -4.36
N ALA A 15 -2.52 -13.59 -3.92
CA ALA A 15 -3.50 -14.33 -4.73
C ALA A 15 -4.75 -13.49 -5.05
N ILE A 16 -5.22 -12.68 -4.11
CA ILE A 16 -6.34 -11.75 -4.33
C ILE A 16 -5.93 -10.65 -5.31
N THR A 17 -4.75 -10.07 -5.13
CA THR A 17 -4.21 -9.03 -6.02
C THR A 17 -4.05 -9.54 -7.44
N ASP A 18 -3.49 -10.74 -7.64
CA ASP A 18 -3.32 -11.36 -8.96
C ASP A 18 -4.68 -11.68 -9.62
N THR A 19 -5.67 -12.07 -8.82
CA THR A 19 -7.06 -12.21 -9.29
C THR A 19 -7.60 -10.86 -9.77
N GLY A 20 -7.39 -9.79 -8.99
CA GLY A 20 -7.75 -8.42 -9.36
C GLY A 20 -7.11 -7.98 -10.68
N LEU A 21 -5.80 -8.16 -10.85
CA LEU A 21 -5.05 -7.84 -12.08
C LEU A 21 -5.58 -8.60 -13.29
N THR A 22 -6.01 -9.85 -13.10
CA THR A 22 -6.50 -10.71 -14.17
C THR A 22 -7.90 -10.30 -14.63
N PHE A 23 -8.80 -9.99 -13.69
CA PHE A 23 -10.23 -9.85 -13.99
C PHE A 23 -10.74 -8.41 -14.00
N THR A 24 -9.99 -7.45 -13.46
CA THR A 24 -10.44 -6.05 -13.47
C THR A 24 -10.51 -5.50 -14.89
N LYS A 25 -11.59 -4.76 -15.15
CA LYS A 25 -11.81 -4.02 -16.39
C LYS A 25 -11.63 -2.51 -16.21
N ASP A 26 -11.54 -2.05 -14.96
CA ASP A 26 -11.36 -0.64 -14.62
C ASP A 26 -9.85 -0.33 -14.54
N PRO A 27 -9.38 0.70 -15.25
CA PRO A 27 -7.96 1.06 -15.27
C PRO A 27 -7.44 1.56 -13.92
N PHE A 28 -8.26 2.27 -13.13
CA PHE A 28 -7.87 2.73 -11.80
C PHE A 28 -7.79 1.57 -10.80
N ASP A 29 -8.68 0.58 -10.93
CA ASP A 29 -8.54 -0.67 -10.16
C ASP A 29 -7.27 -1.44 -10.56
N ARG A 30 -6.94 -1.47 -11.85
CA ARG A 30 -5.69 -2.10 -12.31
C ARG A 30 -4.47 -1.44 -11.66
N GLU A 31 -4.38 -0.11 -11.67
CA GLU A 31 -3.31 0.64 -11.01
C GLU A 31 -3.24 0.32 -9.50
N ARG A 32 -4.39 0.25 -8.82
CA ARG A 32 -4.45 -0.16 -7.40
C ARG A 32 -3.87 -1.55 -7.17
N TYR A 33 -4.20 -2.54 -8.02
CA TYR A 33 -3.67 -3.88 -7.88
C TYR A 33 -2.19 -3.97 -8.26
N GLU A 34 -1.71 -3.17 -9.21
CA GLU A 34 -0.29 -3.10 -9.57
C GLU A 34 0.55 -2.56 -8.39
N ASP A 35 0.08 -1.50 -7.73
CA ASP A 35 0.71 -0.95 -6.53
C ASP A 35 0.74 -1.97 -5.38
N LEU A 36 -0.42 -2.58 -5.08
CA LEU A 36 -0.50 -3.67 -4.10
C LEU A 36 0.45 -4.82 -4.43
N ARG A 37 0.61 -5.17 -5.72
CA ARG A 37 1.49 -6.26 -6.14
C ARG A 37 2.95 -5.92 -5.89
N SER A 38 3.37 -4.67 -6.12
CA SER A 38 4.72 -4.21 -5.82
C SER A 38 5.00 -4.30 -4.31
N LEU A 39 4.15 -3.67 -3.50
CA LEU A 39 4.29 -3.64 -2.04
C LEU A 39 4.38 -5.05 -1.43
N LEU A 40 3.47 -5.95 -1.82
CA LEU A 40 3.45 -7.32 -1.29
C LEU A 40 4.69 -8.13 -1.72
N SER A 41 5.22 -7.87 -2.91
CA SER A 41 6.43 -8.54 -3.40
C SER A 41 7.67 -8.04 -2.65
N GLU A 42 7.74 -6.74 -2.36
CA GLU A 42 8.78 -6.17 -1.50
C GLU A 42 8.73 -6.73 -0.08
N MET A 43 7.53 -6.82 0.51
CA MET A 43 7.34 -7.40 1.84
C MET A 43 7.72 -8.88 1.91
N LEU A 44 7.51 -9.65 0.85
CA LEU A 44 7.88 -11.07 0.80
C LEU A 44 9.40 -11.28 0.72
N ASN A 45 10.11 -10.36 0.08
CA ASN A 45 11.58 -10.41 -0.05
C ASN A 45 12.32 -9.95 1.21
N GLN A 46 11.61 -9.30 2.15
CA GLN A 46 12.17 -8.89 3.42
C GLN A 46 12.04 -10.03 4.44
N GLY A 47 13.14 -10.43 5.07
CA GLY A 47 13.12 -11.37 6.20
C GLY A 47 12.51 -10.69 7.42
N LEU A 48 11.61 -11.37 8.14
CA LEU A 48 10.92 -10.79 9.29
C LEU A 48 11.36 -11.43 10.59
N ASP A 49 11.97 -10.60 11.42
CA ASP A 49 11.98 -10.74 12.87
C ASP A 49 11.42 -9.43 13.42
N ILE A 50 10.09 -9.37 13.54
CA ILE A 50 9.38 -8.17 13.98
C ILE A 50 8.69 -8.47 15.31
N ASP A 51 9.04 -7.69 16.32
CA ASP A 51 8.42 -7.72 17.63
C ASP A 51 7.02 -7.08 17.57
N ALA A 52 6.02 -7.78 18.13
CA ALA A 52 4.63 -7.34 18.05
C ALA A 52 4.33 -6.15 18.98
N GLU A 53 5.04 -6.03 20.10
CA GLU A 53 4.94 -4.93 21.05
C GLU A 53 5.54 -3.66 20.43
N GLU A 54 6.71 -3.75 19.79
CA GLU A 54 7.32 -2.63 19.06
C GLU A 54 6.40 -2.08 17.97
N VAL A 55 5.78 -2.97 17.17
CA VAL A 55 4.80 -2.55 16.15
C VAL A 55 3.57 -1.91 16.77
N ALA A 56 3.04 -2.48 17.85
CA ALA A 56 1.85 -1.94 18.51
C ALA A 56 2.10 -0.55 19.09
N GLU A 57 3.28 -0.30 19.67
CA GLU A 57 3.67 1.02 20.15
C GLU A 57 3.89 2.01 19.00
N ALA A 58 4.55 1.58 17.92
CA ALA A 58 4.77 2.43 16.74
C ALA A 58 3.46 2.87 16.05
N LEU A 59 2.40 2.07 16.15
CA LEU A 59 1.08 2.37 15.55
C LEU A 59 0.15 3.19 16.46
N LYS A 60 0.56 3.56 17.67
CA LYS A 60 -0.22 4.44 18.56
C LYS A 60 -0.01 5.92 18.22
N PRO A 61 -1.02 6.78 18.46
CA PRO A 61 -2.37 6.47 18.92
C PRO A 61 -3.25 5.92 17.79
N THR A 62 -4.11 4.94 18.11
CA THR A 62 -5.02 4.33 17.13
C THR A 62 -6.32 5.13 16.93
N SER A 63 -6.59 6.11 17.81
CA SER A 63 -7.75 6.98 17.67
C SER A 63 -7.55 7.96 16.52
N ALA A 64 -8.45 7.92 15.54
CA ALA A 64 -8.51 8.88 14.46
C ALA A 64 -9.85 9.64 14.50
N TYR A 65 -9.83 10.89 14.06
CA TYR A 65 -11.02 11.71 13.82
C TYR A 65 -10.95 12.27 12.40
N ALA A 66 -12.09 12.42 11.75
CA ALA A 66 -12.14 12.98 10.40
C ALA A 66 -11.63 14.43 10.42
N THR A 67 -10.72 14.75 9.51
CA THR A 67 -10.24 16.10 9.22
C THR A 67 -10.54 16.45 7.77
N SER A 68 -10.35 17.71 7.38
CA SER A 68 -10.38 18.08 5.96
C SER A 68 -9.44 17.19 5.14
N LEU A 69 -9.86 16.81 3.94
CA LEU A 69 -9.04 16.03 3.01
C LEU A 69 -7.87 16.89 2.51
N MET A 70 -6.71 16.25 2.34
CA MET A 70 -5.53 16.90 1.77
C MET A 70 -5.63 16.89 0.25
N ASP A 71 -5.45 18.07 -0.35
CA ASP A 71 -5.39 18.28 -1.80
C ASP A 71 -4.06 18.96 -2.15
N ILE A 72 -3.48 18.61 -3.30
CA ILE A 72 -2.16 19.09 -3.73
C ILE A 72 -2.25 19.56 -5.18
N CYS A 73 -1.79 20.79 -5.44
CA CYS A 73 -1.70 21.37 -6.78
C CYS A 73 -0.26 21.76 -7.09
N ALA A 74 0.17 21.58 -8.34
CA ALA A 74 1.42 22.10 -8.87
C ALA A 74 1.15 23.33 -9.74
N TRP A 75 1.93 24.41 -9.56
CA TRP A 75 1.91 25.59 -10.43
C TRP A 75 3.16 25.61 -11.29
N ILE A 76 3.01 25.42 -12.60
CA ILE A 76 4.11 25.28 -13.55
C ILE A 76 4.04 26.43 -14.56
N VAL A 77 5.16 27.17 -14.73
CA VAL A 77 5.27 28.27 -15.70
C VAL A 77 6.38 27.96 -16.71
N GLU A 78 6.02 27.93 -17.99
CA GLU A 78 6.94 27.77 -19.12
C GLU A 78 6.66 28.87 -20.16
N ASP A 79 7.71 29.56 -20.62
CA ASP A 79 7.61 30.66 -21.61
C ASP A 79 6.52 31.72 -21.27
N GLU A 80 6.45 32.15 -20.01
CA GLU A 80 5.45 33.10 -19.49
C GLU A 80 3.98 32.62 -19.62
N LYS A 81 3.78 31.32 -19.85
CA LYS A 81 2.48 30.66 -19.82
C LYS A 81 2.41 29.72 -18.61
N SER A 82 1.36 29.87 -17.83
CA SER A 82 1.02 28.93 -16.76
C SER A 82 0.02 27.89 -17.26
N VAL A 83 0.18 26.63 -16.84
CA VAL A 83 -0.83 25.55 -16.97
C VAL A 83 -1.24 25.08 -15.58
#